data_AF-A0A1E4V135-F1
#
_entry.id   AF-A0A1E4V135-F1
#
_cell.length_a   1.000
_cell.length_b   1.000
_cell.length_c   1.000
_cell.angle_alpha   90.00
_cell.angle_beta   90.00
_cell.angle_gamma   90.00
#
_symmetry.space_group_name_H-M   'P 1'
#
loop_
_entity.id
_entity.type
_entity.pdbx_description
1 polymer ?
#
loop_
_entity_poly.entity_id
_entity_poly.type
_entity_poly.pdbx_seq_one_letter_code
_entity_poly.pdbx_strand_id
1 'polypeptide(L)'
;MYNAIKKYAPILLISTAIVLGLNYYSYQAIILITQVRADTIPAELILEIITTISIHIIALSAAPLILSAKNRTLASYVALITFSAIYITYMTGINAVGPAIAIVIFCYLAFYGCSKAKGIYNYYRTK
;
A
#
# COMPACT_ATOMS: atom_id res chain seq x y z
N MET A 1 -14.14 -16.03 -14.04
CA MET A 1 -13.06 -16.07 -13.03
C MET A 1 -11.78 -15.37 -13.48
N TYR A 2 -11.27 -15.61 -14.70
CA TYR A 2 -10.00 -15.03 -15.19
C TYR A 2 -9.91 -13.48 -15.11
N ASN A 3 -10.99 -12.78 -15.44
CA ASN A 3 -11.03 -11.30 -15.36
C ASN A 3 -10.97 -10.75 -13.93
N ALA A 4 -11.51 -11.46 -12.94
CA ALA A 4 -11.45 -11.03 -11.55
C ALA A 4 -10.02 -11.18 -11.00
N ILE A 5 -9.36 -12.29 -11.30
CA ILE A 5 -7.98 -12.56 -10.89
C ILE A 5 -7.05 -11.48 -11.48
N LYS A 6 -7.13 -11.19 -12.78
CA LYS A 6 -6.33 -10.12 -13.42
C LYS A 6 -6.54 -8.74 -12.78
N LYS A 7 -7.73 -8.50 -12.22
CA LYS A 7 -8.14 -7.20 -11.70
C LYS A 7 -7.73 -6.98 -10.24
N TYR A 8 -7.72 -8.03 -9.42
CA TYR A 8 -7.41 -7.94 -7.99
C TYR A 8 -6.01 -8.43 -7.63
N ALA A 9 -5.46 -9.39 -8.38
CA ALA A 9 -4.13 -9.96 -8.08
C ALA A 9 -3.02 -8.92 -8.06
N PRO A 10 -2.94 -7.93 -8.98
CA PRO A 10 -1.89 -6.91 -8.91
C PRO A 10 -1.95 -6.09 -7.62
N ILE A 11 -3.15 -5.73 -7.16
CA ILE A 11 -3.37 -4.95 -5.94
C ILE A 11 -2.88 -5.73 -4.72
N LEU A 12 -3.27 -7.02 -4.64
CA LEU A 12 -2.86 -7.90 -3.56
C LEU A 12 -1.35 -8.14 -3.57
N LEU A 13 -0.75 -8.45 -4.72
CA LEU A 13 0.69 -8.71 -4.84
C LEU A 13 1.52 -7.50 -4.43
N ILE A 14 1.17 -6.29 -4.89
CA ILE A 14 1.88 -5.07 -4.53
C ILE A 14 1.73 -4.80 -3.02
N SER A 15 0.52 -4.91 -2.48
CA SER A 15 0.27 -4.71 -1.05
C SER A 15 1.09 -5.69 -0.20
N THR A 16 1.08 -6.97 -0.57
CA THR A 16 1.84 -8.02 0.10
C THR A 16 3.34 -7.77 0.04
N ALA A 17 3.88 -7.41 -1.13
CA ALA A 17 5.32 -7.15 -1.28
C ALA A 17 5.79 -5.99 -0.38
N ILE A 18 5.01 -4.91 -0.31
CA ILE A 18 5.33 -3.74 0.50
C ILE A 18 5.25 -4.09 1.99
N VAL A 19 4.17 -4.75 2.42
CA VAL A 19 3.98 -5.12 3.83
C VAL A 19 5.03 -6.11 4.29
N LEU A 20 5.31 -7.16 3.52
CA LEU A 20 6.35 -8.13 3.86
C LEU A 20 7.72 -7.48 3.93
N GLY A 21 8.09 -6.66 2.94
CA GLY A 21 9.38 -5.98 2.92
C GLY A 21 9.59 -5.12 4.16
N LEU A 22 8.63 -4.26 4.50
CA LEU A 22 8.74 -3.36 5.65
C LEU A 22 8.71 -4.10 6.99
N ASN A 23 7.79 -5.06 7.17
CA ASN A 23 7.69 -5.81 8.42
C ASN A 23 8.92 -6.71 8.64
N TYR A 24 9.51 -7.25 7.58
CA TYR A 24 10.75 -8.01 7.70
C TYR A 24 11.83 -7.19 8.39
N TYR A 25 12.04 -5.94 7.97
CA TYR A 25 13.01 -5.04 8.61
C TYR A 25 12.62 -4.69 10.05
N SER A 26 11.32 -4.47 10.32
CA SER A 26 10.85 -4.16 11.68
C SER A 26 11.04 -5.32 12.67
N TYR A 27 10.84 -6.57 12.24
CA TYR A 27 10.94 -7.75 13.10
C TYR A 27 12.32 -8.40 13.13
N GLN A 28 13.22 -8.08 12.19
CA GLN A 28 14.55 -8.70 12.09
C GLN A 28 15.33 -8.65 13.41
N ALA A 29 15.33 -7.50 14.09
CA ALA A 29 16.04 -7.33 15.36
C ALA A 29 15.42 -8.18 16.49
N ILE A 30 14.09 -8.20 16.59
CA ILE A 30 13.36 -8.95 17.62
C ILE A 30 13.55 -10.45 17.42
N ILE A 31 13.47 -10.93 16.17
CA ILE A 31 13.72 -12.33 15.82
C ILE A 31 15.13 -12.73 16.23
N LEU A 32 16.14 -11.91 15.90
CA LEU A 32 17.53 -12.20 16.25
C LEU A 32 17.74 -12.28 17.77
N ILE A 33 17.22 -11.30 18.52
CA ILE A 33 17.35 -11.26 19.99
C ILE A 33 16.67 -12.47 20.64
N THR A 34 15.47 -12.81 20.19
CA THR A 34 14.72 -13.94 20.75
C THR A 34 15.36 -15.28 20.41
N GLN A 35 15.87 -15.44 19.20
CA GLN A 35 16.57 -16.65 18.78
C GLN A 35 17.87 -16.87 19.57
N VAL A 36 18.63 -15.81 19.87
CA VAL A 36 19.82 -15.89 20.73
C VAL A 36 19.46 -16.26 22.18
N ARG A 37 18.27 -15.87 22.66
CA ARG A 37 17.85 -16.09 24.04
C ARG A 37 17.20 -17.46 24.28
N ALA A 38 16.51 -18.00 23.29
CA ALA A 38 15.68 -19.20 23.42
C ALA A 38 16.10 -20.36 22.50
N ASP A 39 17.26 -20.24 21.84
CA ASP A 39 17.80 -21.12 20.77
C ASP A 39 16.87 -21.35 19.56
N THR A 40 15.65 -20.82 19.63
CA THR A 40 14.55 -21.01 18.68
C THR A 40 13.66 -19.76 18.66
N ILE A 41 12.87 -19.59 17.59
CA ILE A 41 11.88 -18.51 17.51
C ILE A 41 10.59 -19.00 18.21
N PRO A 42 10.11 -18.33 19.27
CA PRO A 42 8.89 -18.74 19.96
C PRO A 42 7.68 -18.77 19.02
N ALA A 43 6.84 -19.80 19.15
CA ALA A 43 5.64 -19.93 18.32
C ALA A 43 4.67 -18.75 18.49
N GLU A 44 4.60 -18.17 19.69
CA GLU A 44 3.80 -16.97 19.97
C GLU A 44 4.27 -15.76 19.15
N LEU A 45 5.59 -15.56 19.05
CA LEU A 45 6.17 -14.48 18.25
C LEU A 45 5.90 -14.68 16.75
N ILE A 46 6.01 -15.92 16.26
CA ILE A 46 5.68 -16.26 14.87
C ILE A 46 4.21 -15.93 14.57
N LEU A 47 3.31 -16.31 15.47
CA LEU A 47 1.88 -16.04 15.33
C LEU A 47 1.59 -14.54 15.35
N GLU A 48 2.24 -13.78 16.24
CA GLU A 48 2.13 -12.33 16.32
C GLU A 48 2.58 -11.65 15.02
N ILE A 49 3.71 -12.08 14.45
CA ILE A 49 4.23 -11.55 13.18
C ILE A 49 3.25 -11.85 12.03
N ILE A 50 2.77 -13.09 11.91
CA ILE A 50 1.86 -13.49 10.83
C ILE A 50 0.53 -12.73 10.92
N THR A 51 -0.04 -12.64 12.12
CA THR A 51 -1.31 -11.93 12.35
C THR A 51 -1.16 -10.44 12.06
N THR A 52 -0.07 -9.82 12.53
CA THR A 52 0.22 -8.41 12.26
C THR A 52 0.38 -8.14 10.77
N ILE A 53 1.19 -8.93 10.05
CA ILE A 53 1.36 -8.81 8.59
C ILE A 53 0.01 -8.95 7.87
N SER A 54 -0.81 -9.93 8.28
CA SER A 54 -2.12 -10.18 7.67
C SER A 54 -3.05 -8.97 7.81
N ILE A 55 -3.11 -8.37 9.00
CA ILE A 55 -3.91 -7.17 9.27
C ILE A 55 -3.44 -6.00 8.39
N HIS A 56 -2.13 -5.78 8.27
CA HIS A 56 -1.58 -4.71 7.45
C HIS A 56 -1.85 -4.90 5.95
N ILE A 57 -1.77 -6.13 5.43
CA ILE A 57 -2.14 -6.43 4.03
C ILE A 57 -3.61 -6.10 3.80
N ILE A 58 -4.50 -6.51 4.70
CA ILE A 58 -5.94 -6.23 4.60
C ILE A 58 -6.17 -4.72 4.62
N ALA A 59 -5.58 -4.00 5.57
CA ALA A 59 -5.75 -2.56 5.69
C ALA A 59 -5.25 -1.80 4.45
N LEU A 60 -4.08 -2.17 3.92
CA LEU A 60 -3.48 -1.53 2.76
C LEU A 60 -4.27 -1.79 1.47
N SER A 61 -4.80 -3.01 1.32
CA SER A 61 -5.47 -3.44 0.08
C SER A 61 -6.98 -3.18 0.05
N ALA A 62 -7.65 -2.99 1.19
CA ALA A 62 -9.10 -2.91 1.27
C ALA A 62 -9.72 -1.83 0.36
N ALA A 63 -9.33 -0.56 0.50
CA ALA A 63 -9.96 0.49 -0.31
C ALA A 63 -9.60 0.42 -1.80
N PRO A 64 -8.35 0.12 -2.20
CA PRO A 64 -8.03 -0.19 -3.59
C PRO A 64 -8.91 -1.31 -4.16
N LEU A 65 -9.07 -2.42 -3.44
CA LEU A 65 -9.91 -3.53 -3.87
C LEU A 65 -11.38 -3.12 -4.03
N ILE A 66 -11.93 -2.32 -3.09
CA ILE A 66 -13.30 -1.80 -3.18
C ILE A 66 -13.46 -0.88 -4.41
N LEU A 67 -12.50 0.02 -4.67
CA LEU A 67 -12.52 0.90 -5.84
C LEU A 67 -12.42 0.13 -7.14
N SER A 68 -11.55 -0.89 -7.17
CA SER A 68 -11.43 -1.81 -8.28
C SER A 68 -12.75 -2.54 -8.49
N ALA A 69 -13.38 -3.09 -7.44
CA ALA A 69 -14.68 -3.78 -7.52
C ALA A 69 -15.78 -2.88 -8.14
N LYS A 70 -15.77 -1.58 -7.83
CA LYS A 70 -16.65 -0.56 -8.43
C LYS A 70 -16.27 -0.13 -9.87
N ASN A 71 -15.39 -0.88 -10.54
CA ASN A 71 -14.85 -0.61 -11.87
C ASN A 71 -14.08 0.73 -12.00
N ARG A 72 -13.66 1.33 -10.89
CA ARG A 72 -12.82 2.54 -10.88
C ARG A 72 -11.34 2.15 -10.84
N THR A 73 -10.86 1.50 -11.89
CA THR A 73 -9.51 0.91 -11.96
C THR A 73 -8.40 1.94 -11.75
N LEU A 74 -8.49 3.11 -12.39
CA LEU A 74 -7.50 4.18 -12.22
C LEU A 74 -7.47 4.70 -10.78
N ALA A 75 -8.64 4.96 -10.19
CA ALA A 75 -8.76 5.40 -8.80
C ALA A 75 -8.24 4.34 -7.81
N SER A 76 -8.43 3.06 -8.11
CA SER A 76 -7.89 1.94 -7.32
C SER A 76 -6.37 1.98 -7.27
N TYR A 77 -5.69 2.18 -8.39
CA TYR A 77 -4.24 2.26 -8.42
C TYR A 77 -3.71 3.52 -7.74
N VAL A 78 -4.39 4.66 -7.92
CA VAL A 78 -4.05 5.89 -7.19
C VAL A 78 -4.17 5.66 -5.69
N ALA A 79 -5.27 5.08 -5.21
CA ALA A 79 -5.45 4.76 -3.79
C ALA A 79 -4.38 3.79 -3.28
N LEU A 80 -4.01 2.77 -4.08
CA LEU A 80 -2.97 1.82 -3.72
C LEU A 80 -1.62 2.51 -3.53
N ILE A 81 -1.21 3.40 -4.44
CA ILE A 81 0.06 4.11 -4.33
C ILE A 81 0.02 5.08 -3.14
N THR A 82 -1.07 5.82 -2.96
CA THR A 82 -1.24 6.74 -1.84
C THR A 82 -1.14 6.01 -0.49
N PHE A 83 -1.88 4.92 -0.31
CA PHE A 83 -1.81 4.15 0.93
C PHE A 83 -0.47 3.46 1.12
N SER A 84 0.16 2.99 0.04
CA SER A 84 1.51 2.44 0.10
C SER A 84 2.52 3.48 0.61
N ALA A 85 2.46 4.71 0.11
CA ALA A 85 3.33 5.79 0.55
C ALA A 85 3.09 6.16 2.03
N ILE A 86 1.83 6.25 2.44
CA ILE A 86 1.47 6.49 3.85
C ILE A 86 2.01 5.36 4.74
N TYR A 87 1.83 4.11 4.32
CA TYR A 87 2.26 2.93 5.05
C TYR A 87 3.78 2.84 5.19
N ILE A 88 4.51 3.06 4.08
CA ILE A 88 5.98 3.13 4.09
C ILE A 88 6.43 4.19 5.11
N THR A 89 5.82 5.38 5.07
CA THR A 89 6.24 6.46 5.95
C THR A 89 5.90 6.21 7.42
N TYR A 90 4.75 5.57 7.68
CA TYR A 90 4.40 5.09 9.02
C TYR A 90 5.44 4.09 9.55
N MET A 91 5.82 3.09 8.74
CA MET A 91 6.77 2.04 9.14
C MET A 91 8.21 2.56 9.28
N THR A 92 8.61 3.59 8.51
CA THR A 92 9.97 4.15 8.57
C THR A 92 10.16 5.24 9.63
N GLY A 93 9.12 5.56 10.40
CA GLY A 93 9.25 6.44 11.57
C GLY A 93 9.62 7.90 11.24
N ILE A 94 9.47 8.35 9.99
CA ILE A 94 9.64 9.77 9.68
C ILE A 94 8.45 10.51 10.29
N ASN A 95 8.72 11.38 11.27
CA ASN A 95 7.79 12.31 11.91
C ASN A 95 6.66 12.71 10.95
N ALA A 96 5.40 12.74 11.44
CA ALA A 96 4.12 12.92 10.73
C ALA A 96 4.03 13.95 9.56
N VAL A 97 5.07 14.76 9.39
CA VAL A 97 5.41 15.58 8.23
C VAL A 97 5.63 14.75 6.96
N GLY A 98 6.30 13.59 7.02
CA GLY A 98 6.59 12.75 5.84
C GLY A 98 5.33 12.25 5.10
N PRO A 99 4.36 11.62 5.80
CA PRO A 99 3.11 11.18 5.20
C PRO A 99 2.28 12.36 4.68
N ALA A 100 2.29 13.49 5.39
CA ALA A 100 1.57 14.69 5.00
C ALA A 100 2.15 15.30 3.70
N ILE A 101 3.47 15.39 3.57
CA ILE A 101 4.14 15.88 2.35
C ILE A 101 3.89 14.92 1.18
N ALA A 102 3.98 13.61 1.40
CA ALA A 102 3.70 12.63 0.36
C ALA A 102 2.26 12.74 -0.16
N ILE A 103 1.27 12.86 0.74
CA ILE A 103 -0.14 13.06 0.38
C ILE A 103 -0.32 14.36 -0.41
N VAL A 104 0.31 15.46 0.02
CA VAL A 104 0.21 16.76 -0.68
C VAL A 104 0.80 16.69 -2.08
N ILE A 105 1.97 16.09 -2.25
CA ILE A 105 2.60 15.90 -3.57
C ILE A 105 1.74 15.00 -4.45
N PHE A 106 1.15 13.95 -3.88
CA PHE A 106 0.27 13.04 -4.63
C PHE A 106 -1.03 13.72 -5.05
N CYS A 107 -1.66 14.50 -4.16
CA CYS A 107 -2.84 15.29 -4.47
C CYS A 107 -2.55 16.32 -5.56
N TYR A 108 -1.38 16.96 -5.52
CA TYR A 108 -0.95 17.90 -6.56
C TYR A 108 -0.79 17.21 -7.91
N LEU A 109 -0.11 16.07 -7.97
CA LEU A 109 0.06 15.28 -9.19
C LEU A 109 -1.27 14.78 -9.75
N ALA A 110 -2.19 14.32 -8.89
CA ALA A 110 -3.51 13.88 -9.29
C ALA A 110 -4.35 15.05 -9.84
N PHE A 111 -4.31 16.21 -9.20
CA PHE A 111 -4.99 17.42 -9.68
C PHE A 111 -4.43 17.89 -11.02
N TYR A 112 -3.10 17.90 -11.17
CA TYR A 112 -2.43 18.27 -12.40
C TYR A 112 -2.81 17.33 -13.55
N GLY A 113 -2.79 16.00 -13.31
CA GLY A 113 -3.23 14.99 -14.26
C GLY A 113 -4.68 15.18 -14.70
N CYS A 114 -5.59 15.40 -13.75
CA CYS A 114 -7.00 15.68 -14.04
C CYS A 114 -7.20 16.97 -14.86
N SER A 115 -6.49 18.05 -14.53
CA SER A 115 -6.57 19.31 -15.28
C SER A 115 -6.06 19.15 -16.72
N LYS A 116 -4.94 18.44 -16.92
CA LYS A 116 -4.42 18.13 -18.26
C LYS A 116 -5.40 17.26 -19.06
N ALA A 117 -5.98 16.24 -18.45
CA ALA A 117 -6.96 15.38 -19.09
C ALA A 117 -8.22 16.15 -19.50
N LYS A 118 -8.70 17.06 -18.64
CA LYS A 118 -9.85 17.93 -18.94
C LYS A 118 -9.55 18.92 -20.06
N GLY A 119 -8.33 19.48 -20.10
CA GLY A 119 -7.87 20.34 -21.19
C GLY A 119 -7.85 19.63 -22.54
N ILE A 120 -7.35 18.38 -22.58
CA ILE A 120 -7.36 17.55 -23.79
C ILE A 120 -8.80 17.22 -24.22
N TYR A 121 -9.66 16.82 -23.28
CA TYR A 121 -11.07 16.53 -23.56
C TYR A 121 -11.79 17.75 -24.16
N ASN A 122 -11.61 18.93 -23.58
CA ASN A 122 -12.21 20.16 -24.10
C ASN A 122 -11.66 20.51 -25.48
N TYR A 123 -10.35 20.39 -25.71
CA TYR A 123 -9.73 20.64 -27.00
C TYR A 123 -10.33 19.78 -28.13
N TYR A 124 -10.57 18.50 -27.86
CA TYR A 124 -11.21 17.59 -28.82
C TYR A 124 -12.72 17.78 -28.94
N ARG A 125 -13.40 18.33 -27.93
CA ARG A 125 -14.84 18.64 -27.99
C ARG A 125 -15.15 19.93 -28.75
N THR A 126 -14.21 20.88 -28.75
CA THR A 126 -14.35 22.18 -29.45
C THR A 126 -13.87 22.14 -30.91
N LYS A 127 -13.38 21.00 -31.38
CA LYS A 127 -13.19 20.68 -32.81
C LYS A 127 -14.35 19.82 -33.29
#